data_AF-A0AAU7Q8E1-F1
#
_entry.id   AF-A0AAU7Q8E1-F1
#
_cell.length_a   1.000
_cell.length_b   1.000
_cell.length_c   1.000
_cell.angle_alpha   90.00
_cell.angle_beta   90.00
_cell.angle_gamma   90.00
#
_symmetry.space_group_name_H-M   'P 1'
#
loop_
_entity.id
_entity.type
_entity.pdbx_description
1 polymer ?
#
loop_
_entity_poly.entity_id
_entity_poly.type
_entity_poly.pdbx_seq_one_letter_code
_entity_poly.pdbx_strand_id
1 'polypeptide(L)' 'MYVCLCNAVSEDTIRDAVRQYQPMSLQDLKRIVPVGTKCGKCTCKARVIMEDELQLIMSYEKIA' A
#
# COMPACT_ATOMS: atom_id res chain seq x y z
N MET A 1 -4.04 7.26 9.22
CA MET A 1 -4.16 8.59 8.56
C MET A 1 -4.69 8.42 7.13
N TYR A 2 -5.37 9.40 6.53
CA TYR A 2 -5.74 9.32 5.10
C TYR A 2 -4.54 9.55 4.19
N VAL A 3 -4.28 8.59 3.32
CA VAL A 3 -3.22 8.64 2.31
C VAL A 3 -3.79 9.18 0.99
N CYS A 4 -5.00 8.76 0.61
CA CYS A 4 -5.71 9.31 -0.55
C CYS A 4 -7.01 9.99 -0.14
N LEU A 5 -7.07 11.32 -0.26
CA LEU A 5 -8.30 12.07 -0.02
C LEU A 5 -9.35 11.85 -1.12
N CYS A 6 -8.92 11.66 -2.37
CA CYS A 6 -9.82 11.50 -3.52
C CYS A 6 -10.72 10.27 -3.46
N ASN A 7 -10.25 9.20 -2.82
CA ASN A 7 -10.92 7.91 -2.72
C ASN A 7 -11.04 7.46 -1.26
N ALA A 8 -10.85 8.38 -0.31
CA ALA A 8 -10.91 8.12 1.14
C ALA A 8 -10.14 6.86 1.57
N VAL A 9 -8.91 6.70 1.07
CA VAL A 9 -8.05 5.55 1.41
C VAL A 9 -7.20 5.90 2.61
N SER A 10 -7.33 5.11 3.67
CA SER A 10 -6.50 5.19 4.86
C SER A 10 -5.19 4.43 4.71
N GLU A 11 -4.21 4.77 5.53
CA GLU A 11 -2.95 4.05 5.64
C GLU A 11 -3.17 2.58 6.04
N ASP A 12 -4.08 2.33 6.98
CA ASP A 12 -4.39 0.98 7.47
C ASP A 12 -4.96 0.11 6.33
N THR A 13 -5.84 0.68 5.49
CA THR A 13 -6.35 -0.01 4.29
C THR A 13 -5.24 -0.43 3.34
N ILE A 14 -4.18 0.39 3.19
CA ILE A 14 -3.04 0.04 2.33
C ILE A 14 -2.22 -1.08 2.98
N ARG A 15 -1.93 -0.97 4.28
CA ARG A 15 -1.16 -1.99 5.01
C ARG A 15 -1.86 -3.34 5.02
N ASP A 16 -3.17 -3.36 5.25
CA ASP A 16 -3.99 -4.57 5.23
C ASP A 16 -3.98 -5.22 3.84
N ALA A 17 -4.16 -4.43 2.79
CA ALA A 17 -4.09 -4.93 1.42
C ALA A 17 -2.71 -5.50 1.07
N VAL A 18 -1.63 -4.87 1.55
CA VAL A 18 -0.27 -5.37 1.33
C VAL A 18 -0.02 -6.68 2.07
N ARG A 19 -0.49 -6.81 3.32
CA ARG A 19 -0.38 -8.04 4.11
C ARG A 19 -1.15 -9.20 3.48
N GLN A 20 -2.33 -8.94 2.95
CA GLN A 20 -3.20 -9.98 2.37
C GLN A 20 -2.76 -10.42 0.97
N TYR A 21 -2.33 -9.48 0.13
CA TYR A 21 -2.13 -9.74 -1.31
C TYR A 21 -0.68 -9.60 -1.77
N GLN A 22 0.21 -9.04 -0.95
CA GLN A 22 1.66 -8.89 -1.22
C GLN A 22 1.96 -8.36 -2.63
N PRO A 23 1.40 -7.19 -3.01
CA PRO A 23 1.55 -6.66 -4.37
C PRO A 23 3.02 -6.32 -4.65
N MET A 24 3.54 -6.79 -5.79
CA MET A 24 4.93 -6.55 -6.21
C MET A 24 5.15 -5.18 -6.87
N SER A 25 4.06 -4.47 -7.19
CA SER A 25 4.14 -3.17 -7.84
C SER A 25 3.01 -2.23 -7.39
N LEU A 26 3.22 -0.93 -7.53
CA LEU A 26 2.16 0.06 -7.29
C LEU A 26 0.96 -0.15 -8.24
N GLN A 27 1.19 -0.73 -9.42
CA GLN A 27 0.13 -1.02 -10.38
C GLN A 27 -0.77 -2.16 -9.89
N ASP A 28 -0.19 -3.17 -9.22
CA ASP A 28 -0.95 -4.24 -8.58
C ASP A 28 -1.68 -3.73 -7.34
N LEU A 29 -1.04 -2.88 -6.53
CA LEU A 29 -1.70 -2.22 -5.40
C LEU A 29 -2.91 -1.42 -5.87
N LYS A 30 -2.83 -0.73 -7.02
CA LYS A 30 -3.94 0.04 -7.61
C LYS A 30 -5.15 -0.80 -8.02
N ARG A 31 -4.94 -2.09 -8.32
CA ARG A 31 -6.04 -3.02 -8.65
C ARG A 31 -6.83 -3.41 -7.41
N ILE A 32 -6.19 -3.38 -6.25
CA ILE A 32 -6.77 -3.81 -4.97
C ILE A 32 -7.32 -2.60 -4.21
N VAL A 33 -6.54 -1.52 -4.13
CA VAL A 33 -6.86 -0.29 -3.43
C VAL A 33 -6.85 0.86 -4.43
N PRO A 34 -7.91 1.68 -4.52
CA PRO A 34 -8.01 2.76 -5.50
C PRO A 34 -7.11 3.96 -5.11
N VAL A 35 -5.79 3.78 -5.06
CA VAL A 35 -4.81 4.86 -4.82
C VAL A 35 -4.35 5.48 -6.13
N GLY A 36 -4.32 6.81 -6.22
CA GLY A 36 -3.74 7.50 -7.38
C GLY A 36 -4.51 7.31 -8.69
N THR A 37 -5.81 6.97 -8.64
CA THR A 37 -6.70 6.86 -9.81
C THR A 37 -7.34 8.19 -10.21
N LYS A 38 -7.30 9.21 -9.33
CA LYS A 38 -7.75 10.58 -9.62
C LYS A 38 -6.55 11.53 -9.75
N CYS A 39 -6.27 12.35 -8.73
CA CYS A 39 -5.24 13.40 -8.80
C CYS A 39 -3.78 12.90 -8.71
N GLY A 40 -3.54 11.63 -8.42
CA GLY A 40 -2.20 11.04 -8.31
C GLY A 40 -1.36 11.47 -7.09
N LYS A 41 -1.70 12.51 -6.34
CA LYS A 41 -0.87 13.06 -5.24
C LYS A 41 -0.47 12.07 -4.14
N CYS A 42 -1.28 11.03 -3.95
CA CYS A 42 -1.06 10.00 -2.94
C CYS A 42 -0.10 8.88 -3.37
N THR A 43 0.30 8.80 -4.65
CA THR A 43 1.08 7.65 -5.18
C THR A 43 2.44 7.50 -4.50
N CYS A 44 3.17 8.61 -4.30
CA CYS A 44 4.47 8.55 -3.62
C CYS A 44 4.33 8.03 -2.19
N LYS A 45 3.36 8.54 -1.43
CA LYS A 45 3.14 8.11 -0.04
C LYS A 45 2.64 6.67 0.03
N ALA A 46 1.72 6.28 -0.85
CA ALA A 46 1.22 4.90 -0.93
C ALA A 46 2.33 3.90 -1.27
N ARG A 47 3.26 4.28 -2.17
CA ARG A 47 4.41 3.44 -2.52
C ARG A 47 5.35 3.22 -1.33
N VAL A 48 5.67 4.27 -0.58
CA VAL A 48 6.51 4.16 0.62
C VAL A 48 5.87 3.22 1.65
N ILE A 49 4.57 3.39 1.93
CA ILE A 49 3.85 2.51 2.88
C ILE A 49 3.87 1.05 2.41
N MET A 50 3.68 0.83 1.10
CA MET A 50 3.74 -0.51 0.51
C MET A 50 5.12 -1.14 0.66
N GLU A 51 6.18 -0.42 0.31
CA GLU A 51 7.57 -0.88 0.42
C GLU A 51 7.93 -1.18 1.89
N ASP A 52 7.60 -0.27 2.82
CA ASP A 52 7.84 -0.44 4.24
C ASP A 52 7.16 -1.72 4.78
N GLU A 53 5.89 -1.93 4.42
CA GLU A 53 5.12 -3.08 4.89
C GLU A 53 5.63 -4.40 4.30
N LEU A 54 6.02 -4.42 3.03
CA LEU A 54 6.64 -5.61 2.41
C LEU A 54 7.99 -5.97 3.05
N GLN A 55 8.80 -4.97 3.42
CA GLN A 55 10.06 -5.22 4.14
C GLN A 55 9.82 -5.82 5.53
N LEU A 56 8.78 -5.35 6.23
CA LEU A 56 8.39 -5.92 7.52
C LEU A 56 7.98 -7.38 7.38
N ILE A 57 7.09 -7.71 6.43
CA ILE A 57 6.66 -9.10 6.17
C ILE A 57 7.86 -10.00 5.90
N MET A 58 8.77 -9.58 5.01
CA MET A 58 10.00 -10.30 4.68
C MET A 58 10.92 -10.53 5.89
N SER A 59 10.91 -9.61 6.86
CA SER A 59 11.70 -9.74 8.08
C SER A 59 11.13 -10.77 9.06
N TYR A 60 9.80 -10.89 9.14
CA TYR A 60 9.14 -11.88 10.01
C TYR A 60 9.34 -13.31 9.49
N GLU A 61 9.31 -13.52 8.18
CA GLU A 61 9.54 -14.84 7.57
C GLU A 61 10.96 -15.38 7.80
N LYS A 62 11.95 -14.52 8.04
CA LYS A 62 13.34 -14.95 8.29
C LYS A 62 13.59 -15.40 9.73
N ILE A 63 12.64 -15.16 10.63
CA ILE A 63 12.77 -15.46 12.05
C ILE A 63 11.96 -16.73 12.42
N ALA A 64 11.00 -17.12 11.58
CA ALA A 64 10.20 -18.35 11.71
C ALA A 64 10.90 -19.55 11.07
#